data_AF-A0A7V2KNT7-F1
#
_entry.id   AF-A0A7V2KNT7-F1
#
_cell.length_a   1.000
_cell.length_b   1.000
_cell.length_c   1.000
_cell.angle_alpha   90.00
_cell.angle_beta   90.00
_cell.angle_gamma   90.00
#
_symmetry.space_group_name_H-M   'P 1'
#
loop_
_entity.id
_entity.type
_entity.pdbx_description
1 polymer ?
#
loop_
_entity_poly.entity_id
_entity_poly.type
_entity_poly.pdbx_seq_one_letter_code
_entity_poly.pdbx_strand_id
1 'polypeptide(L)'
;MSRKKYFFDEASDRLVRGCYDSRSETIDQLSQRLGFPRWAIKRRAQILGVARTKEKPWSEKEVAYLEANLHRLSLAVLARKLGRSITGVALKAKRLDIRKSDEGYTARSLAQAFGVDDHKVVRWVELGLIRATRRNSGRPHDMYFIPEREVKRFVSSYPTEFDLRRVDPVWFIDLLAGVRR
;
A
#
# COMPACT_ATOMS: atom_id res chain seq x y z
N MET A 1 34.55 -20.05 32.25
CA MET A 1 33.55 -18.98 32.01
C MET A 1 34.16 -17.93 31.09
N SER A 2 33.57 -17.61 29.94
CA SER A 2 34.12 -16.64 28.99
C SER A 2 34.03 -15.21 29.54
N ARG A 3 35.18 -14.54 29.71
CA ARG A 3 35.26 -13.13 30.13
C ARG A 3 34.67 -12.26 29.03
N LYS A 4 33.54 -11.59 29.29
CA LYS A 4 32.92 -10.70 28.30
C LYS A 4 33.91 -9.58 27.94
N LYS A 5 34.34 -9.55 26.67
CA LYS A 5 35.34 -8.59 26.13
C LYS A 5 34.90 -7.12 26.22
N TYR A 6 33.60 -6.86 26.20
CA TYR A 6 33.01 -5.52 26.30
C TYR A 6 32.02 -5.49 27.46
N PHE A 7 32.36 -4.75 28.50
CA PHE A 7 31.58 -4.67 29.73
C PHE A 7 30.77 -3.37 29.73
N PHE A 8 29.44 -3.49 29.79
CA PHE A 8 28.53 -2.35 29.89
C PHE A 8 28.10 -2.20 31.35
N ASP A 9 28.40 -1.04 31.93
CA ASP A 9 27.92 -0.62 33.24
C ASP A 9 26.61 0.18 33.13
N GLU A 10 26.06 0.58 34.27
CA GLU A 10 24.80 1.32 34.33
C GLU A 10 24.86 2.71 33.68
N ALA A 11 26.03 3.37 33.70
CA ALA A 11 26.24 4.65 33.02
C ALA A 11 26.24 4.47 31.49
N SER A 12 26.94 3.46 30.98
CA SER A 12 26.97 3.10 29.56
C SER A 12 25.59 2.66 29.07
N ASP A 13 24.84 1.90 29.87
CA ASP A 13 23.47 1.51 29.53
C ASP A 13 22.51 2.70 29.46
N ARG A 14 22.62 3.65 30.41
CA ARG A 14 21.85 4.91 30.36
C ARG A 14 22.17 5.69 29.09
N LEU A 15 23.44 5.77 28.71
CA LEU A 15 23.87 6.43 27.49
C LEU A 15 23.26 5.76 26.25
N VAL A 16 23.33 4.43 26.16
CA VAL A 16 22.74 3.67 25.04
C VAL A 16 21.22 3.87 25.00
N ARG A 17 20.52 3.85 26.13
CA ARG A 17 19.06 4.08 26.14
C ARG A 17 18.68 5.49 25.68
N GLY A 18 19.46 6.51 26.05
CA GLY A 18 19.15 7.90 25.74
C GLY A 18 19.47 8.31 24.30
N CYS A 19 20.50 7.73 23.69
CA CYS A 19 21.03 8.20 22.40
C CYS A 19 20.81 7.22 21.23
N TYR A 20 20.47 5.96 21.47
CA TYR A 20 20.37 4.97 20.41
C TYR A 20 19.07 5.12 19.60
N ASP A 21 19.20 5.42 18.31
CA ASP A 21 18.07 5.57 17.37
C ASP A 21 18.25 4.73 16.09
N SER A 22 19.17 3.77 16.13
CA SER A 22 19.54 2.91 14.99
C SER A 22 20.18 3.60 13.78
N ARG A 23 20.45 4.92 13.82
CA ARG A 23 21.20 5.63 12.76
C ARG A 23 22.70 5.31 12.84
N SER A 24 23.40 5.42 11.72
CA SER A 24 24.83 5.06 11.68
C SER A 24 25.67 6.01 12.54
N GLU A 25 25.33 7.30 12.49
CA GLU A 25 26.03 8.41 13.13
C GLU A 25 25.96 8.32 14.65
N THR A 26 24.78 8.00 15.20
CA THR A 26 24.61 7.80 16.66
C THR A 26 25.35 6.57 17.16
N ILE A 27 25.37 5.50 16.36
CA ILE A 27 26.14 4.30 16.67
C ILE A 27 27.65 4.60 16.64
N ASP A 28 28.13 5.44 15.72
CA ASP A 28 29.53 5.87 15.67
C ASP A 28 29.90 6.75 16.85
N GLN A 29 29.05 7.70 17.23
CA GLN A 29 29.26 8.53 18.42
C GLN A 29 29.30 7.68 19.70
N LEU A 30 28.39 6.73 19.86
CA LEU A 30 28.40 5.78 20.98
C LEU A 30 29.66 4.88 20.95
N SER A 31 30.11 4.49 19.75
CA SER A 31 31.32 3.68 19.55
C SER A 31 32.57 4.42 20.02
N GLN A 32 32.70 5.70 19.63
CA GLN A 32 33.80 6.56 20.04
C GLN A 32 33.75 6.84 21.55
N ARG A 33 32.58 7.18 22.09
CA ARG A 33 32.42 7.58 23.49
C ARG A 33 32.61 6.44 24.48
N LEU A 34 32.24 5.21 24.11
CA LEU A 34 32.37 4.03 24.96
C LEU A 34 33.61 3.19 24.64
N GLY A 35 34.32 3.46 23.55
CA GLY A 35 35.45 2.64 23.08
C GLY A 35 35.04 1.23 22.64
N PHE A 36 33.76 1.02 22.32
CA PHE A 36 33.22 -0.30 21.94
C PHE A 36 32.97 -0.38 20.44
N PRO A 37 33.17 -1.53 19.79
CA PRO A 37 32.87 -1.69 18.37
C PRO A 37 31.36 -1.62 18.11
N ARG A 38 30.97 -1.12 16.93
CA ARG A 38 29.57 -0.94 16.49
C ARG A 38 28.68 -2.16 16.77
N TRP A 39 29.18 -3.38 16.57
CA TRP A 39 28.41 -4.60 16.80
C TRP A 39 28.07 -4.83 18.28
N ALA A 40 28.96 -4.45 19.21
CA ALA A 40 28.75 -4.62 20.64
C ALA A 40 27.66 -3.67 21.14
N ILE A 41 27.65 -2.43 20.64
CA ILE A 41 26.61 -1.44 20.92
C ILE A 41 25.27 -1.88 20.36
N LYS A 42 25.22 -2.32 19.09
CA LYS A 42 23.99 -2.87 18.48
C LYS A 42 23.43 -4.05 19.30
N ARG A 43 24.30 -4.98 19.70
CA ARG A 43 23.91 -6.13 20.54
C ARG A 43 23.41 -5.67 21.90
N ARG A 44 24.05 -4.68 22.53
CA ARG A 44 23.60 -4.15 23.81
C ARG A 44 22.26 -3.44 23.69
N ALA A 45 22.08 -2.61 22.66
CA ALA A 45 20.81 -1.95 22.37
C ALA A 45 19.65 -2.94 22.16
N GLN A 46 19.92 -4.10 21.52
CA GLN A 46 18.95 -5.19 21.43
C GLN A 46 18.61 -5.79 22.79
N ILE A 47 19.61 -6.05 23.64
CA ILE A 47 19.41 -6.56 25.01
C ILE A 47 18.63 -5.57 25.88
N LEU A 48 18.89 -4.27 25.71
CA LEU A 48 18.21 -3.19 26.44
C LEU A 48 16.80 -2.86 25.89
N GLY A 49 16.40 -3.49 24.78
CA GLY A 49 15.07 -3.26 24.16
C GLY A 49 14.92 -1.93 23.42
N VAL A 50 16.01 -1.17 23.22
CA VAL A 50 16.00 0.12 22.51
C VAL A 50 16.31 0.00 21.02
N ALA A 51 16.84 -1.15 20.59
CA ALA A 51 16.98 -1.44 19.17
C ALA A 51 15.63 -1.79 18.54
N ARG A 52 15.42 -1.35 17.29
CA ARG A 52 14.26 -1.77 16.50
C ARG A 52 14.20 -3.29 16.39
N THR A 53 13.14 -3.89 16.90
CA THR A 53 12.86 -5.32 16.71
C THR A 53 12.64 -5.61 15.23
N LYS A 54 13.33 -6.62 14.71
CA LYS A 54 13.12 -7.09 13.33
C LYS A 54 11.67 -7.56 13.18
N GLU A 55 10.98 -7.10 12.15
CA GLU A 55 9.63 -7.59 11.85
C GLU A 55 9.66 -9.10 11.61
N LYS A 56 8.61 -9.80 12.09
CA LYS A 56 8.46 -11.25 11.88
C LYS A 56 8.43 -11.59 10.38
N PRO A 57 8.80 -12.81 9.96
CA PRO A 57 8.53 -13.26 8.59
C PRO A 57 7.05 -13.14 8.23
N TRP A 58 6.72 -12.96 6.95
CA TRP A 58 5.33 -12.97 6.49
C TRP A 58 4.81 -14.40 6.47
N SER A 59 3.68 -14.64 7.13
CA SER A 59 2.94 -15.89 7.04
C SER A 59 2.10 -15.94 5.76
N GLU A 60 1.77 -17.16 5.30
CA GLU A 60 0.89 -17.38 4.15
C GLU A 60 -0.48 -16.70 4.35
N LYS A 61 -1.04 -16.75 5.57
CA LYS A 61 -2.31 -16.08 5.92
C LYS A 61 -2.22 -14.56 5.76
N GLU A 62 -1.11 -13.94 6.15
CA GLU A 62 -0.90 -12.50 5.98
C GLU A 62 -0.72 -12.12 4.51
N VAL A 63 -0.07 -12.97 3.72
CA VAL A 63 0.11 -12.79 2.27
C VAL A 63 -1.23 -12.89 1.54
N ALA A 64 -2.00 -13.96 1.78
CA ALA A 64 -3.33 -14.14 1.20
C ALA A 64 -4.28 -13.00 1.59
N TYR A 65 -4.23 -12.54 2.84
CA TYR A 65 -5.02 -11.39 3.29
C TYR A 65 -4.61 -10.10 2.59
N LEU A 66 -3.30 -9.89 2.36
CA LEU A 66 -2.78 -8.73 1.64
C LEU A 66 -3.21 -8.75 0.17
N GLU A 67 -3.09 -9.89 -0.52
CA GLU A 67 -3.52 -10.09 -1.90
C GLU A 67 -5.01 -9.80 -2.09
N ALA A 68 -5.84 -10.38 -1.22
CA ALA A 68 -7.28 -10.23 -1.27
C ALA A 68 -7.81 -8.85 -0.85
N ASN A 69 -6.97 -7.95 -0.31
CA ASN A 69 -7.45 -6.67 0.24
C ASN A 69 -6.66 -5.43 -0.20
N LEU A 70 -5.52 -5.56 -0.87
CA LEU A 70 -4.70 -4.41 -1.27
C LEU A 70 -5.41 -3.49 -2.26
N HIS A 71 -6.25 -4.06 -3.12
CA HIS A 71 -7.03 -3.33 -4.12
C HIS A 71 -8.13 -2.45 -3.50
N ARG A 72 -8.69 -2.87 -2.35
CA ARG A 72 -9.84 -2.22 -1.69
C ARG A 72 -9.45 -1.35 -0.48
N LEU A 73 -8.41 -1.73 0.25
CA LEU A 73 -8.05 -1.11 1.53
C LEU A 73 -6.82 -0.21 1.40
N SER A 74 -6.79 0.87 2.19
CA SER A 74 -5.60 1.69 2.30
C SER A 74 -4.47 0.92 2.99
N LEU A 75 -3.22 1.26 2.65
CA LEU A 75 -2.04 0.66 3.28
C LEU A 75 -2.06 0.81 4.82
N ALA A 76 -2.64 1.90 5.34
CA ALA A 76 -2.81 2.11 6.77
C ALA A 76 -3.77 1.10 7.43
N VAL A 77 -4.87 0.77 6.74
CA VAL A 77 -5.86 -0.20 7.24
C VAL A 77 -5.29 -1.62 7.21
N LEU A 78 -4.60 -1.97 6.13
CA LEU A 78 -3.92 -3.26 5.97
C LEU A 78 -2.83 -3.44 7.04
N ALA A 79 -2.03 -2.41 7.28
CA ALA A 79 -1.00 -2.39 8.31
C ALA A 79 -1.58 -2.66 9.70
N ARG A 80 -2.66 -1.97 10.08
CA ARG A 80 -3.34 -2.18 11.36
C ARG A 80 -3.89 -3.61 11.50
N LYS A 81 -4.49 -4.16 10.45
CA LYS A 81 -5.12 -5.49 10.49
C LYS A 81 -4.09 -6.63 10.53
N LEU A 82 -2.97 -6.44 9.83
CA LEU A 82 -1.87 -7.41 9.78
C LEU A 82 -0.91 -7.27 10.98
N GLY A 83 -1.05 -6.23 11.82
CA GLY A 83 -0.10 -5.93 12.89
C GLY A 83 1.29 -5.58 12.34
N ARG A 84 1.35 -4.94 11.16
CA ARG A 84 2.58 -4.58 10.44
C ARG A 84 2.72 -3.08 10.30
N SER A 85 3.92 -2.61 9.94
CA SER A 85 4.12 -1.20 9.58
C SER A 85 3.54 -0.89 8.19
N ILE A 86 3.09 0.34 7.96
CA ILE A 86 2.59 0.80 6.65
C ILE A 86 3.64 0.59 5.56
N THR A 87 4.89 0.92 5.87
CA THR A 87 6.04 0.69 5.00
C THR A 87 6.28 -0.79 4.74
N GLY A 88 6.14 -1.65 5.76
CA GLY A 88 6.26 -3.10 5.62
C GLY A 88 5.22 -3.69 4.68
N VAL A 89 3.97 -3.24 4.80
CA VAL A 89 2.87 -3.61 3.88
C VAL A 89 3.16 -3.12 2.46
N ALA A 90 3.57 -1.86 2.27
CA ALA A 90 3.89 -1.30 0.96
C ALA A 90 5.04 -2.05 0.27
N LEU A 91 6.10 -2.37 1.02
CA LEU A 91 7.24 -3.14 0.51
C LEU A 91 6.86 -4.58 0.19
N LYS A 92 6.00 -5.21 1.00
CA LYS A 92 5.53 -6.57 0.70
C LYS A 92 4.64 -6.60 -0.53
N ALA A 93 3.68 -5.67 -0.63
CA ALA A 93 2.86 -5.48 -1.82
C ALA A 93 3.72 -5.32 -3.08
N LYS A 94 4.75 -4.45 -3.02
CA LYS A 94 5.73 -4.26 -4.10
C LYS A 94 6.48 -5.55 -4.46
N ARG A 95 6.89 -6.35 -3.47
CA ARG A 95 7.61 -7.62 -3.69
C ARG A 95 6.73 -8.74 -4.24
N LEU A 96 5.44 -8.70 -3.92
CA LEU A 96 4.43 -9.61 -4.47
C LEU A 96 3.87 -9.11 -5.82
N ASP A 97 4.39 -7.98 -6.33
CA ASP A 97 3.88 -7.26 -7.50
C ASP A 97 2.37 -6.91 -7.45
N ILE A 98 1.80 -6.80 -6.24
CA ILE A 98 0.41 -6.40 -6.05
C ILE A 98 0.37 -4.87 -6.03
N ARG A 99 -0.27 -4.27 -7.03
CA ARG A 99 -0.36 -2.81 -7.20
C ARG A 99 -1.70 -2.28 -6.69
N LYS A 100 -1.71 -1.08 -6.11
CA LYS A 100 -2.90 -0.42 -5.54
C LYS A 100 -3.83 0.20 -6.61
N SER A 101 -3.99 -0.47 -7.74
CA SER A 101 -4.98 -0.05 -8.72
C SER A 101 -5.40 -1.25 -9.56
N ASP A 102 -6.59 -1.78 -9.30
CA ASP A 102 -7.41 -2.46 -10.31
C ASP A 102 -8.93 -2.52 -9.98
N GLU A 103 -9.44 -1.67 -9.08
CA GLU A 103 -10.90 -1.48 -8.93
C GLU A 103 -11.37 -0.20 -9.61
N GLY A 104 -11.13 -0.13 -10.91
CA GLY A 104 -11.62 0.96 -11.73
C GLY A 104 -11.40 0.67 -13.20
N TYR A 105 -12.12 1.42 -14.01
CA TYR A 105 -12.16 1.27 -15.44
C TYR A 105 -11.23 2.28 -16.09
N THR A 106 -10.53 1.85 -17.14
CA THR A 106 -10.09 2.79 -18.17
C THR A 106 -11.30 3.25 -18.97
N ALA A 107 -11.20 4.41 -19.63
CA ALA A 107 -12.27 4.89 -20.51
C ALA A 107 -12.67 3.82 -21.54
N ARG A 108 -11.69 3.12 -22.12
CA ARG A 108 -11.90 2.02 -23.08
C ARG A 108 -12.61 0.80 -22.47
N SER A 109 -12.16 0.32 -21.31
CA SER A 109 -12.81 -0.83 -20.66
C SER A 109 -14.25 -0.50 -20.22
N LEU A 110 -14.48 0.75 -19.82
CA LEU A 110 -15.82 1.23 -19.49
C LEU A 110 -16.69 1.32 -20.74
N ALA A 111 -16.14 1.82 -21.84
CA ALA A 111 -16.84 1.93 -23.12
C ALA A 111 -17.29 0.56 -23.62
N GLN A 112 -16.40 -0.44 -23.56
CA GLN A 112 -16.72 -1.82 -23.91
C GLN A 112 -17.87 -2.36 -23.04
N ALA A 113 -17.81 -2.15 -21.73
CA ALA A 113 -18.83 -2.61 -20.81
C ALA A 113 -20.21 -1.95 -21.05
N PHE A 114 -20.23 -0.67 -21.42
CA PHE A 114 -21.45 0.04 -21.80
C PHE A 114 -21.89 -0.19 -23.26
N GLY A 115 -21.07 -0.90 -24.06
CA GLY A 115 -21.30 -1.07 -25.49
C GLY A 115 -21.29 0.26 -26.27
N VAL A 116 -20.49 1.24 -25.84
CA VAL A 116 -20.37 2.59 -26.46
C VAL A 116 -18.95 2.83 -26.99
N ASP A 117 -18.80 3.92 -27.73
CA ASP A 117 -17.50 4.45 -28.17
C ASP A 117 -16.73 5.10 -26.98
N ASP A 118 -15.40 4.99 -26.95
CA ASP A 118 -14.59 5.52 -25.85
C ASP A 118 -14.55 7.05 -25.80
N HIS A 119 -14.74 7.75 -26.93
CA HIS A 119 -14.93 9.20 -26.95
C HIS A 119 -16.18 9.61 -26.18
N LYS A 120 -17.22 8.77 -26.15
CA LYS A 120 -18.42 9.03 -25.35
C LYS A 120 -18.11 8.98 -23.85
N VAL A 121 -17.28 8.03 -23.43
CA VAL A 121 -16.82 7.95 -22.03
C VAL A 121 -15.92 9.13 -21.67
N VAL A 122 -15.02 9.54 -22.56
CA VAL A 122 -14.21 10.75 -22.36
C VAL A 122 -15.10 11.98 -22.22
N ARG A 123 -16.12 12.13 -23.06
CA ARG A 123 -17.11 13.21 -22.96
C ARG A 123 -17.84 13.19 -21.62
N TRP A 124 -18.23 12.02 -21.10
CA TRP A 124 -18.83 11.92 -19.76
C TRP A 124 -17.89 12.42 -18.65
N VAL A 125 -16.58 12.21 -18.81
CA VAL A 125 -15.57 12.74 -17.89
C VAL A 125 -15.39 14.25 -18.04
N GLU A 126 -15.33 14.77 -19.26
CA GLU A 126 -15.17 16.20 -19.55
C GLU A 126 -16.38 17.03 -19.07
N LEU A 127 -17.59 16.47 -19.23
CA LEU A 127 -18.83 17.05 -18.72
C LEU A 127 -18.99 16.86 -17.20
N GLY A 128 -18.06 16.16 -16.54
CA GLY A 128 -18.08 15.94 -15.09
C GLY A 128 -19.13 14.94 -14.60
N LEU A 129 -19.78 14.20 -15.50
CA LEU A 129 -20.78 13.18 -15.17
C LEU A 129 -20.11 11.99 -14.45
N ILE A 130 -18.91 11.64 -14.88
CA ILE A 130 -18.04 10.63 -14.27
C ILE A 130 -16.76 11.30 -13.79
N ARG A 131 -16.39 11.15 -12.50
CA ARG A 131 -15.10 11.66 -12.04
C ARG A 131 -14.03 10.61 -12.30
N ALA A 132 -12.96 11.05 -12.93
CA ALA A 132 -11.81 10.21 -13.22
C ALA A 132 -10.55 10.90 -12.72
N THR A 133 -9.57 10.12 -12.28
CA THR A 133 -8.23 10.63 -12.00
C THR A 133 -7.34 10.37 -13.21
N ARG A 134 -6.52 11.36 -13.60
CA ARG A 134 -5.53 11.16 -14.67
C ARG A 134 -4.37 10.28 -14.17
N ARG A 135 -4.13 9.12 -14.81
CA ARG A 135 -2.90 8.35 -14.73
C ARG A 135 -1.85 9.05 -15.59
N ASN A 136 -0.71 9.44 -15.02
CA ASN A 136 0.43 9.99 -15.77
C ASN A 136 1.16 8.87 -16.55
N SER A 137 0.48 8.24 -17.50
CA SER A 137 0.99 7.13 -18.31
C SER A 137 1.52 7.54 -19.70
N GLY A 138 1.49 8.84 -20.04
CA GLY A 138 2.07 9.37 -21.28
C GLY A 138 1.33 9.01 -22.58
N ARG A 139 0.18 8.33 -22.52
CA ARG A 139 -0.69 8.02 -23.68
C ARG A 139 -2.02 8.77 -23.56
N PRO A 140 -2.59 9.36 -24.64
CA PRO A 140 -3.73 10.29 -24.55
C PRO A 140 -5.06 9.67 -24.07
N HIS A 141 -5.38 8.42 -24.43
CA HIS A 141 -6.69 7.80 -24.16
C HIS A 141 -6.69 6.89 -22.92
N ASP A 142 -5.54 6.33 -22.54
CA ASP A 142 -5.34 5.54 -21.31
C ASP A 142 -5.12 6.42 -20.06
N MET A 143 -5.45 7.71 -20.16
CA MET A 143 -5.24 8.68 -19.09
C MET A 143 -6.24 8.54 -17.96
N TYR A 144 -7.47 8.06 -18.18
CA TYR A 144 -8.48 8.08 -17.14
C TYR A 144 -8.53 6.79 -16.35
N PHE A 145 -8.38 6.91 -15.03
CA PHE A 145 -8.79 5.89 -14.07
C PHE A 145 -10.12 6.30 -13.47
N ILE A 146 -11.15 5.50 -13.75
CA ILE A 146 -12.52 5.70 -13.31
C ILE A 146 -12.82 4.68 -12.22
N PRO A 147 -12.78 5.06 -10.94
CA PRO A 147 -13.09 4.13 -9.85
C PRO A 147 -14.49 3.53 -10.01
N GLU A 148 -14.69 2.26 -9.61
CA GLU A 148 -16.00 1.61 -9.76
C GLU A 148 -17.15 2.39 -9.09
N ARG A 149 -16.89 3.03 -7.93
CA ARG A 149 -17.87 3.90 -7.26
C ARG A 149 -18.39 5.04 -8.15
N GLU A 150 -17.54 5.55 -9.04
CA GLU A 150 -17.87 6.64 -9.95
C GLU A 150 -18.77 6.13 -11.08
N VAL A 151 -18.54 4.89 -11.53
CA VAL A 151 -19.42 4.20 -12.48
C VAL A 151 -20.78 3.90 -11.87
N LYS A 152 -20.83 3.38 -10.63
CA LYS A 152 -22.12 3.16 -9.94
C LYS A 152 -22.90 4.46 -9.78
N ARG A 153 -22.23 5.54 -9.35
CA ARG A 153 -22.88 6.86 -9.28
C ARG A 153 -23.43 7.27 -10.64
N PHE A 154 -22.64 7.13 -11.70
CA PHE A 154 -23.05 7.52 -13.05
C PHE A 154 -24.28 6.75 -13.53
N VAL A 155 -24.30 5.42 -13.35
CA VAL A 155 -25.44 4.57 -13.71
C VAL A 155 -26.73 5.03 -13.00
N SER A 156 -26.64 5.38 -11.71
CA SER A 156 -27.81 5.80 -10.93
C SER A 156 -28.24 7.24 -11.20
N SER A 157 -27.29 8.16 -11.45
CA SER A 157 -27.57 9.58 -11.62
C SER A 157 -27.87 9.98 -13.07
N TYR A 158 -27.38 9.23 -14.05
CA TYR A 158 -27.47 9.55 -15.47
C TYR A 158 -27.89 8.33 -16.32
N PRO A 159 -29.02 7.65 -16.02
CA PRO A 159 -29.44 6.46 -16.75
C PRO A 159 -29.78 6.72 -18.23
N THR A 160 -30.04 7.97 -18.61
CA THR A 160 -30.34 8.36 -20.00
C THR A 160 -29.09 8.48 -20.89
N GLU A 161 -27.88 8.48 -20.30
CA GLU A 161 -26.64 8.65 -21.05
C GLU A 161 -26.21 7.39 -21.81
N PHE A 162 -26.73 6.22 -21.44
CA PHE A 162 -26.37 4.94 -22.03
C PHE A 162 -27.62 4.09 -22.32
N ASP A 163 -27.51 3.18 -23.28
CA ASP A 163 -28.58 2.25 -23.62
C ASP A 163 -28.34 0.92 -22.91
N LEU A 164 -29.21 0.58 -21.96
CA LEU A 164 -29.14 -0.68 -21.21
C LEU A 164 -29.11 -1.92 -22.10
N ARG A 165 -29.69 -1.86 -23.31
CA ARG A 165 -29.68 -3.00 -24.25
C ARG A 165 -28.29 -3.29 -24.82
N ARG A 166 -27.39 -2.31 -24.79
CA ARG A 166 -26.01 -2.40 -25.30
C ARG A 166 -25.01 -2.72 -24.20
N VAL A 167 -25.41 -2.57 -22.93
CA VAL A 167 -24.56 -2.84 -21.78
C VAL A 167 -24.34 -4.35 -21.64
N ASP A 168 -23.13 -4.76 -21.30
CA ASP A 168 -22.84 -6.15 -20.91
C ASP A 168 -23.67 -6.50 -19.66
N PRO A 169 -24.64 -7.42 -19.77
CA PRO A 169 -25.57 -7.70 -18.69
C PRO A 169 -24.90 -8.38 -17.49
N VAL A 170 -23.87 -9.20 -17.71
CA VAL A 170 -23.16 -9.89 -16.63
C VAL A 170 -22.34 -8.89 -15.84
N TRP A 171 -21.59 -8.04 -16.55
CA TRP A 171 -20.85 -6.94 -15.94
C TRP A 171 -21.75 -5.98 -15.17
N PHE A 172 -22.93 -5.64 -15.72
CA PHE A 172 -23.85 -4.71 -15.09
C PHE A 172 -24.45 -5.29 -13.80
N ILE A 173 -24.77 -6.58 -13.80
CA ILE A 173 -25.21 -7.30 -12.61
C ILE A 173 -24.10 -7.31 -11.56
N ASP A 174 -22.85 -7.63 -11.92
CA ASP A 174 -21.72 -7.62 -10.99
C ASP A 174 -21.46 -6.22 -10.41
N LEU A 175 -21.56 -5.20 -11.27
CA LEU A 175 -21.43 -3.79 -10.87
C LEU A 175 -22.48 -3.41 -9.82
N LEU A 176 -23.76 -3.78 -10.02
CA LEU A 176 -24.84 -3.43 -9.10
C LEU A 176 -24.87 -4.31 -7.84
N ALA A 177 -24.67 -5.62 -7.99
CA ALA A 177 -24.69 -6.58 -6.89
C ALA A 177 -23.46 -6.45 -5.99
N GLY A 178 -22.35 -5.87 -6.49
CA GLY A 178 -21.08 -5.82 -5.76
C GLY A 178 -20.48 -7.19 -5.51
N VAL A 179 -20.98 -8.21 -6.22
CA VAL A 179 -20.48 -9.59 -6.17
C VAL A 179 -19.48 -9.71 -7.31
N ARG A 180 -18.22 -10.00 -6.99
CA ARG A 180 -17.28 -10.53 -7.97
C ARG A 180 -16.65 -11.80 -7.41
N ARG A 181 -16.63 -12.84 -8.25
CA ARG A 181 -15.89 -14.08 -8.00
C ARG A 181 -14.40 -13.84 -8.21
#